data_AF-A0A1S1HDP3-F1
#
_entry.id   AF-A0A1S1HDP3-F1
#
_cell.length_a   1.000
_cell.length_b   1.000
_cell.length_c   1.000
_cell.angle_alpha   90.00
_cell.angle_beta   90.00
_cell.angle_gamma   90.00
#
_symmetry.space_group_name_H-M   'P 1'
#
loop_
_entity.id
_entity.type
_entity.pdbx_description
1 polymer ?
#
loop_
_entity_poly.entity_id
_entity_poly.type
_entity_poly.pdbx_seq_one_letter_code
_entity_poly.pdbx_strand_id
1 'polypeptide(L)' 'MIIDNGSRQSLAIDGVFEGVAGVAGPFVSFVPNRCARSPAQAVAGVLSGVPVRLAPKKDPAGPFWTSRYEVIE' A
#
# COMPACT_ATOMS: atom_id res chain seq x y z
N MET A 1 5.77 15.01 -22.03
CA MET A 1 5.13 14.77 -20.72
C MET A 1 4.94 13.27 -20.59
N ILE A 2 5.74 12.59 -19.77
CA ILE A 2 5.58 11.15 -19.53
C ILE A 2 4.50 11.01 -18.47
N ILE A 3 3.35 10.47 -18.84
CA ILE A 3 2.30 10.14 -17.89
C ILE A 3 2.78 8.88 -17.15
N ASP A 4 3.18 9.05 -15.88
CA ASP A 4 3.50 7.92 -15.01
C ASP A 4 2.21 7.23 -14.59
N ASN A 5 1.86 6.16 -15.29
CA ASN A 5 0.67 5.34 -14.99
C ASN A 5 0.88 4.43 -13.76
N GLY A 6 1.98 4.62 -13.02
CA GLY A 6 2.37 3.75 -11.92
C GLY A 6 2.78 2.35 -12.39
N SER A 7 3.21 1.55 -11.42
CA SER A 7 3.55 0.13 -11.57
C SER A 7 2.66 -0.74 -10.68
N ARG A 8 2.57 -2.03 -11.00
CA ARG A 8 1.89 -3.02 -10.14
C ARG A 8 2.93 -3.82 -9.40
N GLN A 9 2.82 -3.88 -8.08
CA GLN A 9 3.80 -4.55 -7.22
C GLN A 9 3.11 -5.43 -6.19
N SER A 10 3.79 -6.51 -5.79
CA SER A 10 3.30 -7.35 -4.69
C SER A 10 3.39 -6.56 -3.38
N LEU A 11 2.33 -6.60 -2.58
CA LEU A 11 2.28 -5.96 -1.27
C LEU A 11 1.65 -6.92 -0.28
N ALA A 12 2.32 -7.09 0.86
CA ALA A 12 1.81 -7.80 2.02
C ALA A 12 1.81 -6.85 3.23
N ILE A 13 0.65 -6.74 3.88
CA ILE A 13 0.44 -6.01 5.12
C ILE A 13 -0.28 -6.96 6.07
N ASP A 14 0.40 -7.29 7.16
CA ASP A 14 -0.10 -8.23 8.15
C ASP A 14 -1.53 -7.89 8.62
N GLY A 15 -2.42 -8.87 8.49
CA GLY A 15 -3.83 -8.76 8.89
C GLY A 15 -4.71 -7.79 8.09
N VAL A 16 -4.18 -7.07 7.08
CA VAL A 16 -4.91 -6.01 6.34
C VAL A 16 -5.02 -6.31 4.83
N PHE A 17 -3.91 -6.69 4.19
CA PHE A 17 -3.85 -6.84 2.75
C PHE A 17 -2.79 -7.85 2.31
N GLU A 18 -3.10 -8.69 1.34
CA GLU A 18 -2.09 -9.42 0.58
C GLU A 18 -2.51 -9.53 -0.88
N GLY A 19 -1.63 -9.12 -1.80
CA GLY A 19 -1.92 -9.17 -3.22
C GLY A 19 -1.11 -8.17 -4.04
N VAL A 20 -1.70 -7.70 -5.14
CA VAL A 20 -1.09 -6.72 -6.04
C VAL A 20 -1.64 -5.33 -5.72
N ALA A 21 -0.73 -4.40 -5.42
CA ALA A 21 -1.04 -3.00 -5.18
C ALA A 21 -0.54 -2.13 -6.36
N GLY A 22 -1.20 -1.00 -6.57
CA GLY A 22 -0.73 0.03 -7.49
C GLY A 22 0.32 0.90 -6.81
N VAL A 23 1.42 1.21 -7.48
CA VAL A 23 2.50 2.05 -6.96
C VAL A 23 2.74 3.21 -7.91
N ALA A 24 2.70 4.44 -7.41
CA ALA A 24 2.98 5.64 -8.19
C ALA A 24 3.85 6.60 -7.37
N GLY A 25 5.09 6.82 -7.80
CA GLY A 25 6.09 7.54 -7.01
C GLY A 25 6.25 6.95 -5.60
N PRO A 26 6.18 7.75 -4.52
CA PRO A 26 6.35 7.28 -3.14
C PRO A 26 5.04 6.74 -2.51
N PHE A 27 4.03 6.46 -3.32
CA PHE A 27 2.72 6.03 -2.85
C PHE A 27 2.37 4.64 -3.33
N VAL A 28 1.71 3.88 -2.46
CA VAL A 28 1.11 2.58 -2.77
C VAL A 28 -0.39 2.61 -2.47
N SER A 29 -1.20 2.12 -3.38
CA SER A 29 -2.67 2.06 -3.26
C SER A 29 -3.16 0.62 -3.31
N PHE A 30 -4.04 0.26 -2.38
CA PHE A 30 -4.59 -1.09 -2.23
C PHE A 30 -6.03 -1.06 -1.70
N VAL A 31 -6.79 -2.13 -1.92
CA VAL A 31 -8.11 -2.34 -1.32
C VAL A 31 -7.96 -3.44 -0.26
N PRO A 32 -8.19 -3.16 1.04
CA PRO A 32 -8.07 -4.17 2.09
C PRO A 32 -8.90 -5.41 1.77
N ASN A 33 -8.28 -6.58 1.90
CA ASN A 33 -8.93 -7.87 1.65
C ASN A 33 -8.82 -8.84 2.85
N ARG A 34 -8.31 -8.35 3.98
CA ARG A 34 -8.28 -9.04 5.27
C ARG A 34 -8.92 -8.17 6.35
N CYS A 35 -9.46 -8.84 7.38
CA CYS A 35 -10.24 -8.19 8.44
C CYS A 35 -9.63 -8.38 9.84
N ALA A 36 -8.40 -8.92 9.94
CA ALA A 36 -7.77 -9.18 11.22
C ALA A 36 -7.27 -7.88 11.90
N ARG A 37 -6.98 -6.84 11.11
CA ARG A 37 -6.54 -5.53 11.61
C ARG A 37 -7.18 -4.39 10.83
N SER A 38 -7.25 -3.22 11.46
CA SER A 38 -7.73 -2.01 10.78
C SER A 38 -6.71 -1.54 9.74
N PRO A 39 -7.13 -1.18 8.51
CA PRO A 39 -6.23 -0.61 7.52
C PRO A 39 -5.57 0.71 7.99
N ALA A 40 -6.20 1.44 8.92
CA ALA A 40 -5.61 2.63 9.53
C ALA A 40 -4.36 2.31 10.39
N GLN A 41 -4.21 1.06 10.82
CA GLN A 41 -3.07 0.58 11.61
C GLN A 41 -2.00 -0.13 10.75
N ALA A 42 -2.14 -0.11 9.43
CA ALA A 42 -1.19 -0.68 8.47
C ALA A 42 0.08 0.18 8.36
N VAL A 43 0.87 0.26 9.45
CA VAL A 43 2.06 1.13 9.53
C VAL A 43 3.34 0.51 8.97
N ALA A 44 3.29 -0.77 8.61
CA ALA A 44 4.40 -1.52 8.03
C ALA A 44 3.88 -2.61 7.09
N GLY A 45 4.72 -2.99 6.13
CA GLY A 45 4.45 -4.08 5.20
C GLY A 45 5.69 -4.50 4.43
N VAL A 46 5.49 -5.36 3.44
CA VAL A 46 6.52 -5.82 2.51
C VAL A 46 6.06 -5.51 1.10
N LEU A 47 6.80 -4.66 0.40
CA LEU A 47 6.54 -4.26 -0.99
C LEU A 47 7.59 -4.92 -1.90
N SER A 48 7.17 -5.81 -2.79
CA SER A 48 8.04 -6.58 -3.70
C SER A 48 9.22 -7.27 -2.97
N GLY A 49 8.95 -7.80 -1.77
CA GLY A 49 9.97 -8.46 -0.93
C GLY A 49 10.79 -7.51 -0.05
N VAL A 50 10.61 -6.19 -0.20
CA VAL A 50 11.34 -5.17 0.57
C VAL A 50 10.48 -4.69 1.74
N PRO A 51 10.99 -4.73 2.99
CA PRO A 51 10.31 -4.14 4.14
C PRO A 51 10.12 -2.63 3.97
N VAL A 52 8.90 -2.14 4.23
CA VAL A 52 8.56 -0.71 4.12
C VAL A 52 7.77 -0.24 5.33
N ARG A 53 7.97 1.02 5.72
CA ARG A 53 7.04 1.78 6.56
C ARG A 53 5.92 2.32 5.70
N LEU A 54 4.73 2.42 6.28
CA LEU A 54 3.52 2.88 5.60
C LEU A 54 2.84 3.96 6.43
N ALA A 55 2.33 4.99 5.76
CA ALA A 55 1.46 6.01 6.35
C ALA A 55 0.07 5.91 5.69
N PRO A 56 -0.79 4.98 6.13
CA PRO A 56 -2.05 4.69 5.46
C PRO A 56 -3.06 5.83 5.60
N LYS A 57 -3.68 6.19 4.47
CA LYS A 57 -4.77 7.17 4.37
C LYS A 57 -5.89 6.58 3.53
N LYS A 58 -7.12 6.64 4.05
CA LYS A 58 -8.31 6.25 3.29
C LYS A 58 -8.57 7.27 2.20
N ASP A 59 -8.82 6.80 0.98
CA ASP A 59 -9.21 7.68 -0.10
C ASP A 59 -10.70 8.08 0.04
N PRO A 60 -11.04 9.37 -0.09
CA PRO A 60 -12.44 9.80 0.01
C PRO A 60 -13.30 9.38 -1.20
N ALA A 61 -12.69 9.06 -2.35
CA ALA A 61 -13.38 8.75 -3.59
C ALA A 61 -13.73 7.26 -3.75
N GLY A 62 -13.29 6.38 -2.86
CA GLY A 62 -13.54 4.95 -3.03
C GLY A 62 -13.12 4.03 -1.88
N PRO A 63 -13.19 2.71 -2.10
CA PRO A 63 -12.85 1.70 -1.10
C PRO A 63 -11.35 1.47 -0.93
N PHE A 64 -10.51 2.19 -1.68
CA PHE A 64 -9.05 2.02 -1.65
C PHE A 64 -8.40 2.89 -0.59
N TRP A 65 -7.23 2.43 -0.17
CA TRP A 65 -6.34 3.10 0.76
C TRP A 65 -5.06 3.42 0.02
N THR A 66 -4.53 4.61 0.26
CA THR A 66 -3.25 5.05 -0.28
C THR A 66 -2.30 5.30 0.89
N SER A 67 -1.11 4.74 0.81
CA SER A 67 -0.07 4.91 1.82
C SER A 67 1.15 5.52 1.17
N ARG A 68 1.70 6.58 1.77
CA ARG A 68 3.10 6.93 1.50
C ARG A 68 3.96 5.81 2.10
N TYR A 69 4.96 5.34 1.37
CA TYR A 69 5.86 4.31 1.85
C TYR A 69 7.31 4.77 1.87
N GLU A 70 8.08 4.17 2.78
CA GLU A 70 9.53 4.39 2.92
C GLU A 70 10.19 3.04 3.13
N VAL A 71 11.26 2.75 2.36
CA VAL A 71 12.02 1.51 2.50
C VAL A 71 12.76 1.51 3.84
N ILE A 72 12.72 0.38 4.53
CA ILE A 72 13.50 0.14 5.74
C ILE A 72 14.77 -0.59 5.29
N GLU A 73 15.92 0.12 5.30
CA GLU A 73 17.25 -0.47 5.11
C GLU A 73 17.70 -1.27 6.33
#